data_AF-A0A352HMW5-F1
#
_entry.id   AF-A0A352HMW5-F1
#
_cell.length_a   1.000
_cell.length_b   1.000
_cell.length_c   1.000
_cell.angle_alpha   90.00
_cell.angle_beta   90.00
_cell.angle_gamma   90.00
#
_symmetry.space_group_name_H-M   'P 1'
#
loop_
_entity.id
_entity.type
_entity.pdbx_description
1 polymer ?
#
loop_
_entity_poly.entity_id
_entity_poly.type
_entity_poly.pdbx_seq_one_letter_code
_entity_poly.pdbx_strand_id
1 'polypeptide(L)'
;MNKKSALASLATLFMMLMLSASCSNSASSSGLFGPLCDVYVQIAENNEKVSEAYEAANAAYKAKDKSKAQSLGDEANSLAMKTNEKNNALWEDAKKIAADMAGKPVPSECSAASGIKLKDCNITKVNTTQSSAQVFIEATPETLPADGYVPYFFLADNDGNTVLESVGSYSGGKLHFSFIISHSKGADNIKRLAEAAKLIVVCQQEYRQQRLLAEGEVPAAAAVDTNAGEPEQEAAYTGEESTGSSEGELTADGVTFKKGAPLAATLRKAKHITWDYNADFGVCAMVGNVMVVIDEAEDLTDEGKKVTAAITSDIEPGIKFSVDYIKPTAVIRQVEKM
;
A
#
# COMPACT_ATOMS: atom_id res chain seq x y z
N MET A 1 -22.75 -1.06 58.29
CA MET A 1 -22.20 0.27 57.94
C MET A 1 -20.75 0.13 57.45
N ASN A 2 -20.56 0.39 56.16
CA ASN A 2 -19.40 0.95 55.45
C ASN A 2 -17.97 0.76 55.98
N LYS A 3 -17.17 -0.06 55.26
CA LYS A 3 -15.74 0.16 54.95
C LYS A 3 -15.33 -0.47 53.60
N LYS A 4 -16.08 -0.19 52.52
CA LYS A 4 -15.68 -0.55 51.13
C LYS A 4 -15.47 0.68 50.23
N SER A 5 -15.38 1.89 50.80
CA SER A 5 -15.32 3.16 50.05
C SER A 5 -13.92 3.77 49.90
N ALA A 6 -12.84 3.03 50.16
CA ALA A 6 -11.48 3.61 50.08
C ALA A 6 -10.68 3.19 48.84
N LEU A 7 -11.11 2.16 48.09
CA LEU A 7 -10.38 1.65 46.92
C LEU A 7 -10.92 2.14 45.57
N ALA A 8 -12.12 2.72 45.54
CA ALA A 8 -12.71 3.28 44.32
C ALA A 8 -12.23 4.71 44.01
N SER A 9 -11.54 5.38 44.94
CA SER A 9 -11.08 6.77 44.75
C SER A 9 -9.68 6.89 44.14
N LEU A 10 -8.94 5.80 43.98
CA LEU A 10 -7.59 5.82 43.40
C LEU A 10 -7.60 5.59 41.87
N ALA A 11 -8.62 4.90 41.35
CA ALA A 11 -8.81 4.71 39.92
C ALA A 11 -9.28 6.01 39.22
N THR A 12 -10.06 6.84 39.92
CA THR A 12 -10.48 8.16 39.42
C THR A 12 -9.33 9.18 39.37
N LEU A 13 -8.28 8.98 40.19
CA LEU A 13 -7.08 9.84 40.15
C LEU A 13 -6.17 9.50 38.95
N PHE A 14 -6.26 8.28 38.42
CA PHE A 14 -5.53 7.89 37.20
C PHE A 14 -6.22 8.35 35.91
N MET A 15 -7.54 8.56 35.94
CA MET A 15 -8.30 9.14 34.82
C MET A 15 -8.18 10.67 34.69
N MET A 16 -7.76 11.38 35.74
CA MET A 16 -7.67 12.85 35.73
C MET A 16 -6.28 13.42 35.42
N LEU A 17 -5.29 12.57 35.10
CA LEU A 17 -4.06 12.97 34.43
C LEU A 17 -4.20 12.98 32.88
N MET A 18 -5.40 12.75 32.37
CA MET A 18 -5.77 12.87 30.94
C MET A 18 -6.05 14.32 30.49
N LEU A 19 -5.41 15.33 31.10
CA LEU A 19 -5.58 16.75 30.74
C LEU A 19 -4.31 17.59 30.94
N SER A 20 -3.14 16.98 30.83
CA SER A 20 -1.89 17.73 30.63
C SER A 20 -1.42 17.60 29.19
N ALA A 21 -1.55 18.72 28.46
CA ALA A 21 -0.66 19.14 27.38
C ALA A 21 -0.07 18.03 26.51
N SER A 22 -0.69 17.80 25.36
CA SER A 22 0.08 17.44 24.18
C SER A 22 -0.51 18.21 23.02
N CYS A 23 -0.27 19.52 23.00
CA CYS A 23 0.19 20.12 21.77
C CYS A 23 1.52 19.43 21.47
N SER A 24 1.46 18.27 20.83
CA SER A 24 2.62 17.69 20.19
C SER A 24 3.00 18.68 19.11
N ASN A 25 3.96 19.56 19.42
CA ASN A 25 4.93 19.99 18.42
C ASN A 25 5.58 18.69 17.94
N SER A 26 4.94 18.00 17.00
CA SER A 26 5.62 17.06 16.13
C SER A 26 6.71 17.91 15.48
N ALA A 27 7.97 17.59 15.79
CA ALA A 27 9.09 18.15 15.04
C ALA A 27 8.76 17.87 13.57
N SER A 28 8.47 18.93 12.80
CA SER A 28 8.04 18.79 11.42
C SER A 28 9.08 17.97 10.69
N SER A 29 8.69 16.83 10.13
CA SER A 29 9.61 16.03 9.34
C SER A 29 10.09 16.90 8.17
N SER A 30 11.41 17.05 8.02
CA SER A 30 12.03 18.02 7.11
C SER A 30 12.04 17.59 5.64
N GLY A 31 11.49 16.41 5.33
CA GLY A 31 11.43 15.84 3.98
C GLY A 31 10.34 16.45 3.12
N LEU A 32 10.42 16.23 1.80
CA LEU A 32 9.49 16.78 0.80
C LEU A 32 8.03 16.38 1.09
N PHE A 33 7.83 15.17 1.58
CA PHE A 33 6.52 14.59 1.91
C PHE A 33 6.18 14.67 3.40
N GLY A 34 7.10 15.23 4.20
CA GLY A 34 7.03 15.24 5.65
C GLY A 34 5.74 15.82 6.23
N PRO A 35 5.34 17.06 5.85
CA PRO A 35 4.11 17.66 6.36
C PRO A 35 2.86 16.81 6.11
N LEU A 36 2.76 16.16 4.94
CA LEU A 36 1.64 15.28 4.62
C LEU A 36 1.70 13.98 5.42
N CYS A 37 2.90 13.40 5.56
CA CYS A 37 3.13 12.21 6.38
C CYS A 37 2.78 12.46 7.86
N ASP A 38 3.17 13.60 8.42
CA ASP A 38 2.89 13.96 9.83
C ASP A 38 1.39 13.97 10.13
N VAL A 39 0.55 14.36 9.17
CA VAL A 39 -0.91 14.32 9.30
C VAL A 39 -1.41 12.88 9.33
N TYR A 40 -0.98 12.04 8.39
CA TYR A 40 -1.42 10.64 8.33
C TYR A 40 -0.85 9.78 9.48
N VAL A 41 0.32 10.12 10.02
CA VAL A 41 0.85 9.56 11.27
C VAL A 41 -0.11 9.84 12.42
N GLN A 42 -0.55 11.10 12.58
CA GLN A 42 -1.48 11.45 13.65
C GLN A 42 -2.83 10.74 13.50
N ILE A 43 -3.33 10.61 12.26
CA ILE A 43 -4.55 9.83 11.98
C ILE A 43 -4.34 8.35 12.35
N ALA A 44 -3.19 7.76 12.01
CA ALA A 44 -2.86 6.37 12.34
C ALA A 44 -2.80 6.15 13.87
N GLU A 45 -2.05 6.97 14.59
CA GLU A 45 -1.90 6.89 16.06
C GLU A 45 -3.24 7.11 16.79
N ASN A 46 -4.09 7.97 16.24
CA ASN A 46 -5.44 8.17 16.75
C ASN A 46 -6.32 6.92 16.56
N ASN A 47 -6.27 6.30 15.39
CA ASN A 47 -7.03 5.08 15.09
C ASN A 47 -6.53 3.88 15.92
N GLU A 48 -5.22 3.79 16.16
CA GLU A 48 -4.62 2.76 17.02
C GLU A 48 -5.17 2.84 18.45
N LYS A 49 -5.21 4.05 19.05
CA LYS A 49 -5.80 4.25 20.39
C LYS A 49 -7.27 3.84 20.47
N VAL A 50 -8.04 4.07 19.41
CA VAL A 50 -9.43 3.62 19.33
C VAL A 50 -9.50 2.09 19.26
N SER A 51 -8.64 1.46 18.46
CA SER A 51 -8.54 0.00 18.37
C SER A 51 -8.20 -0.62 19.73
N GLU A 52 -7.17 -0.12 20.42
CA GLU A 52 -6.76 -0.58 21.75
C GLU A 52 -7.92 -0.49 22.78
N ALA A 53 -8.72 0.58 22.72
CA ALA A 53 -9.87 0.74 23.61
C ALA A 53 -10.95 -0.32 23.36
N TYR A 54 -11.25 -0.63 22.08
CA TYR A 54 -12.19 -1.71 21.74
C TYR A 54 -11.63 -3.09 22.06
N GLU A 55 -10.32 -3.30 21.92
CA GLU A 55 -9.66 -4.54 22.33
C GLU A 55 -9.78 -4.77 23.84
N ALA A 56 -9.61 -3.72 24.65
CA ALA A 56 -9.81 -3.80 26.10
C ALA A 56 -11.26 -4.16 26.46
N ALA A 57 -12.25 -3.57 25.77
CA ALA A 57 -13.67 -3.90 25.94
C ALA A 57 -13.96 -5.36 25.56
N ASN A 58 -13.42 -5.81 24.41
CA ASN A 58 -13.55 -7.18 23.92
C ASN A 58 -12.87 -8.20 24.85
N ALA A 59 -11.72 -7.86 25.43
CA ALA A 59 -11.04 -8.69 26.42
C ALA A 59 -11.89 -8.87 27.68
N ALA A 60 -12.51 -7.80 28.20
CA ALA A 60 -13.44 -7.87 29.33
C ALA A 60 -14.68 -8.71 29.00
N TYR A 61 -15.21 -8.58 27.78
CA TYR A 61 -16.33 -9.40 27.30
C TYR A 61 -15.97 -10.89 27.27
N LYS A 62 -14.82 -11.25 26.70
CA LYS A 62 -14.29 -12.62 26.67
C LYS A 62 -14.07 -13.19 28.08
N ALA A 63 -13.69 -12.35 29.04
CA ALA A 63 -13.57 -12.69 30.45
C ALA A 63 -14.92 -12.82 31.19
N LYS A 64 -16.05 -12.62 30.50
CA LYS A 64 -17.42 -12.64 31.04
C LYS A 64 -17.71 -11.57 32.10
N ASP A 65 -16.88 -10.53 32.18
CA ASP A 65 -17.13 -9.36 33.03
C ASP A 65 -18.00 -8.35 32.28
N LYS A 66 -19.32 -8.58 32.28
CA LYS A 66 -20.29 -7.80 31.51
C LYS A 66 -20.31 -6.32 31.90
N SER A 67 -20.17 -6.00 33.19
CA SER A 67 -20.21 -4.61 33.66
C SER A 67 -18.97 -3.86 33.20
N LYS A 68 -17.79 -4.49 33.26
CA LYS A 68 -16.55 -3.89 32.77
C LYS A 68 -16.53 -3.78 31.25
N ALA A 69 -17.02 -4.80 30.54
CA ALA A 69 -17.14 -4.76 29.08
C ALA A 69 -18.04 -3.61 28.61
N GLN A 70 -19.18 -3.39 29.28
CA GLN A 70 -20.06 -2.27 28.96
C GLN A 70 -19.38 -0.93 29.20
N SER A 71 -18.78 -0.73 30.38
CA SER A 71 -18.08 0.53 30.70
C SER A 71 -16.97 0.85 29.70
N LEU A 72 -16.12 -0.14 29.38
CA LEU A 72 -15.04 0.03 28.42
C LEU A 72 -15.57 0.24 26.99
N GLY A 73 -16.68 -0.39 26.62
CA GLY A 73 -17.34 -0.15 25.34
C GLY A 73 -17.88 1.28 25.23
N ASP A 74 -18.49 1.81 26.28
CA ASP A 74 -18.99 3.19 26.32
C ASP A 74 -17.82 4.21 26.26
N GLU A 75 -16.71 3.92 26.95
CA GLU A 75 -15.46 4.69 26.86
C GLU A 75 -14.85 4.66 25.45
N ALA A 76 -14.78 3.48 24.82
CA ALA A 76 -14.26 3.30 23.46
C ALA A 76 -15.14 4.04 22.43
N ASN A 77 -16.46 3.99 22.56
CA ASN A 77 -17.39 4.75 21.72
C ASN A 77 -17.18 6.27 21.87
N SER A 78 -17.04 6.76 23.10
CA SER A 78 -16.77 8.19 23.35
C SER A 78 -15.43 8.63 22.76
N LEU A 79 -14.40 7.78 22.89
CA LEU A 79 -13.08 8.03 22.30
C LEU A 79 -13.15 8.03 20.77
N ALA A 80 -13.88 7.08 20.16
CA ALA A 80 -14.05 7.00 18.72
C ALA A 80 -14.73 8.26 18.15
N MET A 81 -15.78 8.77 18.80
CA MET A 81 -16.44 10.01 18.37
C MET A 81 -15.49 11.22 18.40
N LYS A 82 -14.79 11.44 19.52
CA LYS A 82 -13.82 12.53 19.66
C LYS A 82 -12.66 12.40 18.66
N THR A 83 -12.23 11.18 18.42
CA THR A 83 -11.15 10.87 17.48
C THR A 83 -11.58 11.13 16.05
N ASN A 84 -12.81 10.79 15.68
CA ASN A 84 -13.36 11.07 14.37
C ASN A 84 -13.42 12.58 14.09
N GLU A 85 -13.83 13.39 15.08
CA GLU A 85 -13.81 14.86 14.97
C GLU A 85 -12.38 15.40 14.75
N LYS A 86 -11.40 14.89 15.49
CA LYS A 86 -9.98 15.25 15.31
C LYS A 86 -9.43 14.84 13.95
N ASN A 87 -9.72 13.61 13.52
CA ASN A 87 -9.25 13.09 12.23
C ASN A 87 -9.88 13.84 11.06
N ASN A 88 -11.13 14.30 11.19
CA ASN A 88 -11.75 15.17 10.19
C ASN A 88 -11.01 16.51 10.06
N ALA A 89 -10.61 17.14 11.17
CA ALA A 89 -9.81 18.36 11.13
C ALA A 89 -8.43 18.12 10.48
N LEU A 90 -7.76 17.04 10.87
CA LEU A 90 -6.48 16.62 10.27
C LEU A 90 -6.61 16.38 8.76
N TRP A 91 -7.70 15.75 8.31
CA TRP A 91 -7.94 15.54 6.88
C TRP A 91 -8.15 16.85 6.10
N GLU A 92 -8.82 17.84 6.68
CA GLU A 92 -8.91 19.17 6.06
C GLU A 92 -7.54 19.85 5.95
N ASP A 93 -6.62 19.61 6.90
CA ASP A 93 -5.25 20.08 6.80
C ASP A 93 -4.45 19.30 5.74
N ALA A 94 -4.65 17.98 5.62
CA ALA A 94 -4.07 17.17 4.54
C ALA A 94 -4.45 17.71 3.15
N LYS A 95 -5.71 18.12 2.94
CA LYS A 95 -6.17 18.71 1.67
C LYS A 95 -5.40 19.98 1.31
N LYS A 96 -5.15 20.85 2.30
CA LYS A 96 -4.40 22.10 2.08
C LYS A 96 -2.95 21.80 1.73
N ILE A 97 -2.31 20.91 2.49
CA ILE A 97 -0.93 20.48 2.22
C ILE A 97 -0.81 19.84 0.84
N ALA A 98 -1.75 18.96 0.47
CA ALA A 98 -1.82 18.31 -0.84
C ALA A 98 -1.94 19.32 -1.99
N ALA A 99 -2.80 20.34 -1.83
CA ALA A 99 -2.92 21.42 -2.81
C ALA A 99 -1.61 22.22 -2.96
N ASP A 100 -0.93 22.50 -1.84
CA ASP A 100 0.35 23.22 -1.83
C ASP A 100 1.53 22.39 -2.38
N MET A 101 1.37 21.07 -2.52
CA MET A 101 2.39 20.19 -3.08
C MET A 101 2.38 20.13 -4.61
N ALA A 102 1.24 20.40 -5.25
CA ALA A 102 1.11 20.34 -6.70
C ALA A 102 2.07 21.34 -7.38
N GLY A 103 2.80 20.87 -8.39
CA GLY A 103 3.80 21.64 -9.12
C GLY A 103 5.16 21.79 -8.42
N LYS A 104 5.33 21.27 -7.19
CA LYS A 104 6.64 21.32 -6.52
C LYS A 104 7.64 20.37 -7.19
N PRO A 105 8.91 20.80 -7.35
CA PRO A 105 9.94 19.92 -7.86
C PRO A 105 10.26 18.81 -6.87
N VAL A 106 10.51 17.62 -7.40
CA VAL A 106 11.00 16.46 -6.64
C VAL A 106 12.49 16.32 -6.95
N PRO A 107 13.37 16.45 -5.94
CA PRO A 107 14.78 16.11 -6.12
C PRO A 107 14.87 14.69 -6.68
N SER A 108 15.56 14.54 -7.80
CA SER A 108 15.62 13.26 -8.50
C SER A 108 16.96 13.00 -9.14
N GLU A 109 17.29 11.72 -9.22
CA GLU A 109 18.48 11.23 -9.88
C GLU A 109 18.17 9.91 -10.59
N CYS A 110 19.08 9.50 -11.47
CA CYS A 110 19.00 8.23 -12.16
C CYS A 110 20.26 7.44 -11.85
N SER A 111 20.10 6.13 -11.60
CA SER A 111 21.25 5.25 -11.54
C SER A 111 21.96 5.23 -12.89
N ALA A 112 23.28 5.03 -12.88
CA ALA A 112 24.05 4.91 -14.11
C ALA A 112 23.55 3.75 -14.99
N ALA A 113 23.08 2.65 -14.38
CA ALA A 113 22.58 1.47 -15.08
C ALA A 113 21.17 1.63 -15.65
N SER A 114 20.39 2.62 -15.20
CA SER A 114 19.06 2.90 -15.77
C SER A 114 19.12 3.34 -17.24
N GLY A 115 20.23 3.96 -17.67
CA GLY A 115 20.36 4.55 -19.01
C GLY A 115 19.44 5.75 -19.24
N ILE A 116 18.73 6.22 -18.20
CA ILE A 116 17.83 7.37 -18.26
C ILE A 116 18.48 8.58 -17.60
N LYS A 117 18.11 9.76 -18.08
CA LYS A 117 18.35 11.05 -17.41
C LYS A 117 17.06 11.84 -17.37
N LEU A 118 16.83 12.55 -16.28
CA LEU A 118 15.64 13.40 -16.12
C LEU A 118 16.00 14.86 -16.34
N LYS A 119 15.18 15.55 -17.12
CA LYS A 119 15.22 17.00 -17.32
C LYS A 119 14.48 17.73 -16.19
N ASP A 120 13.30 17.23 -15.85
CA ASP A 120 12.47 17.74 -14.77
C ASP A 120 11.73 16.57 -14.09
N CYS A 121 11.33 16.79 -12.83
CA CYS A 121 10.58 15.84 -12.03
C CYS A 121 9.75 16.65 -11.03
N ASN A 122 8.42 16.56 -11.12
CA ASN A 122 7.51 17.40 -10.34
C ASN A 122 6.33 16.60 -9.83
N ILE A 123 5.83 16.97 -8.65
CA ILE A 123 4.54 16.48 -8.16
C ILE A 123 3.45 17.08 -9.05
N THR A 124 2.62 16.25 -9.67
CA THR A 124 1.53 16.74 -10.55
C THR A 124 0.23 16.92 -9.79
N LYS A 125 -0.09 15.99 -8.91
CA LYS A 125 -1.28 16.05 -8.05
C LYS A 125 -1.08 15.19 -6.80
N VAL A 126 -1.86 15.50 -5.77
CA VAL A 126 -1.98 14.67 -4.57
C VAL A 126 -3.47 14.47 -4.31
N ASN A 127 -3.93 13.22 -4.34
CA ASN A 127 -5.32 12.87 -4.06
C ASN A 127 -5.44 12.39 -2.62
N THR A 128 -6.16 13.13 -1.79
CA THR A 128 -6.36 12.80 -0.37
C THR A 128 -7.76 12.24 -0.10
N THR A 129 -7.83 11.13 0.62
CA THR A 129 -9.01 10.61 1.30
C THR A 129 -8.81 10.68 2.81
N GLN A 130 -9.84 10.34 3.59
CA GLN A 130 -9.68 10.19 5.04
C GLN A 130 -8.70 9.09 5.42
N SER A 131 -8.50 8.09 4.55
CA SER A 131 -7.66 6.92 4.83
C SER A 131 -6.23 7.03 4.30
N SER A 132 -6.04 7.80 3.23
CA SER A 132 -4.77 7.81 2.51
C SER A 132 -4.58 9.05 1.65
N ALA A 133 -3.34 9.32 1.25
CA ALA A 133 -2.99 10.26 0.20
C ALA A 133 -2.16 9.59 -0.88
N GLN A 134 -2.60 9.69 -2.14
CA GLN A 134 -1.86 9.22 -3.30
C GLN A 134 -1.12 10.39 -3.94
N VAL A 135 0.21 10.30 -3.98
CA VAL A 135 1.09 11.30 -4.59
C VAL A 135 1.41 10.87 -6.01
N PHE A 136 1.26 11.78 -6.96
CA PHE A 136 1.59 11.57 -8.36
C PHE A 136 2.74 12.48 -8.77
N ILE A 137 3.74 11.90 -9.42
CA ILE A 137 4.95 12.57 -9.88
C ILE A 137 5.10 12.29 -11.37
N GLU A 138 5.38 13.33 -12.15
CA GLU A 138 5.79 13.19 -13.55
C GLU A 138 7.22 13.66 -13.72
N ALA A 139 7.98 12.95 -14.55
CA ALA A 139 9.30 13.36 -14.98
C ALA A 139 9.45 13.34 -16.49
N THR A 140 10.12 14.34 -17.04
CA THR A 140 10.47 14.40 -18.45
C THR A 140 11.88 13.83 -18.65
N PRO A 141 12.05 12.74 -19.41
CA PRO A 141 13.38 12.22 -19.71
C PRO A 141 14.13 13.13 -20.71
N GLU A 142 15.45 13.23 -20.58
CA GLU A 142 16.29 13.98 -21.54
C GLU A 142 16.31 13.31 -22.93
N THR A 143 16.25 11.98 -22.94
CA THR A 143 16.18 11.15 -24.14
C THR A 143 15.01 10.20 -23.98
N LEU A 144 14.17 10.08 -25.01
CA LEU A 144 13.01 9.21 -24.96
C LEU A 144 13.45 7.76 -24.72
N PRO A 145 12.93 7.10 -23.68
CA PRO A 145 13.11 5.67 -23.49
C PRO A 145 12.57 4.89 -24.69
N ALA A 146 13.08 3.66 -24.87
CA ALA A 146 12.53 2.73 -25.85
C ALA A 146 11.05 2.43 -25.58
N ASP A 147 10.30 2.07 -26.62
CA ASP A 147 8.92 1.62 -26.48
C ASP A 147 8.86 0.41 -25.55
N GLY A 148 7.88 0.40 -24.62
CA GLY A 148 7.75 -0.64 -23.59
C GLY A 148 8.68 -0.45 -22.38
N TYR A 149 9.38 0.68 -22.26
CA TYR A 149 10.18 0.97 -21.06
C TYR A 149 9.32 1.02 -19.79
N VAL A 150 9.72 0.25 -18.78
CA VAL A 150 9.11 0.24 -17.45
C VAL A 150 10.03 0.97 -16.48
N PRO A 151 9.64 2.13 -15.94
CA PRO A 151 10.45 2.82 -14.94
C PRO A 151 10.32 2.15 -13.57
N TYR A 152 11.45 1.72 -13.02
CA TYR A 152 11.55 1.32 -11.62
C TYR A 152 12.09 2.49 -10.81
N PHE A 153 11.61 2.69 -9.58
CA PHE A 153 12.08 3.79 -8.76
C PHE A 153 12.14 3.46 -7.28
N PHE A 154 13.03 4.18 -6.61
CA PHE A 154 13.13 4.24 -5.16
C PHE A 154 12.78 5.64 -4.68
N LEU A 155 12.11 5.74 -3.54
CA LEU A 155 12.25 6.92 -2.71
C LEU A 155 13.38 6.65 -1.73
N ALA A 156 14.27 7.62 -1.57
CA ALA A 156 15.42 7.52 -0.68
C ALA A 156 15.49 8.73 0.25
N ASP A 157 16.02 8.49 1.45
CA ASP A 157 16.36 9.54 2.41
C ASP A 157 17.62 10.34 1.97
N ASN A 158 18.06 11.27 2.82
CA ASN A 158 19.25 12.09 2.55
C ASN A 158 20.57 11.28 2.58
N ASP A 159 20.57 10.13 3.25
CA ASP A 159 21.74 9.24 3.36
C ASP A 159 21.78 8.21 2.21
N GLY A 160 20.74 8.18 1.37
CA GLY A 160 20.60 7.26 0.25
C GLY A 160 19.99 5.91 0.61
N ASN A 161 19.44 5.76 1.82
CA ASN A 161 18.71 4.55 2.18
C ASN A 161 17.34 4.57 1.51
N THR A 162 16.99 3.43 0.91
CA THR A 162 15.67 3.24 0.31
C THR A 162 14.58 3.23 1.38
N VAL A 163 13.56 4.07 1.22
CA VAL A 163 12.36 4.12 2.07
C VAL A 163 11.14 3.51 1.41
N LEU A 164 11.10 3.49 0.07
CA LEU A 164 10.04 2.89 -0.74
C LEU A 164 10.65 2.37 -2.04
N GLU A 165 10.14 1.24 -2.51
CA GLU A 165 10.44 0.66 -3.82
C GLU A 165 9.14 0.51 -4.58
N SER A 166 9.08 0.99 -5.82
CA SER A 166 7.87 0.88 -6.63
C SER A 166 8.18 0.95 -8.13
N VAL A 167 7.14 0.73 -8.93
CA VAL A 167 7.18 0.73 -10.39
C VAL A 167 6.28 1.86 -10.88
N GLY A 168 6.78 2.62 -11.85
CA GLY A 168 6.02 3.64 -12.55
C GLY A 168 5.53 3.17 -13.91
N SER A 169 5.07 4.12 -14.73
CA SER A 169 4.73 3.88 -16.13
C SER A 169 5.37 4.92 -17.04
N TYR A 170 5.52 4.59 -18.32
CA TYR A 170 5.98 5.51 -19.34
C TYR A 170 4.89 5.68 -20.40
N SER A 171 4.39 6.90 -20.56
CA SER A 171 3.37 7.21 -21.57
C SER A 171 3.40 8.69 -21.93
N GLY A 172 3.04 9.01 -23.18
CA GLY A 172 3.00 10.40 -23.65
C GLY A 172 4.36 11.13 -23.59
N GLY A 173 5.48 10.39 -23.68
CA GLY A 173 6.83 10.92 -23.56
C GLY A 173 7.24 11.31 -22.14
N LYS A 174 6.46 10.91 -21.12
CA LYS A 174 6.73 11.19 -19.71
C LYS A 174 6.79 9.92 -18.88
N LEU A 175 7.61 9.96 -17.83
CA LEU A 175 7.63 8.94 -16.79
C LEU A 175 6.65 9.36 -15.69
N HIS A 176 5.81 8.43 -15.27
CA HIS A 176 4.79 8.61 -14.24
C HIS A 176 5.14 7.74 -13.05
N PHE A 177 5.18 8.34 -11.87
CA PHE A 177 5.43 7.63 -10.62
C PHE A 177 4.31 7.96 -9.64
N SER A 178 3.92 6.98 -8.83
CA SER A 178 2.95 7.21 -7.77
C SER A 178 3.23 6.32 -6.56
N PHE A 179 2.80 6.80 -5.40
CA PHE A 179 2.84 6.06 -4.15
C PHE A 179 1.75 6.55 -3.19
N ILE A 180 1.38 5.73 -2.22
CA ILE A 180 0.33 6.04 -1.25
C ILE A 180 0.91 6.16 0.15
N ILE A 181 0.54 7.23 0.83
CA ILE A 181 0.68 7.42 2.27
C ILE A 181 -0.64 6.97 2.90
N SER A 182 -0.66 5.83 3.59
CA SER A 182 -1.89 5.28 4.17
C SER A 182 -1.75 5.03 5.67
N HIS A 183 -2.74 5.48 6.45
CA HIS A 183 -2.75 5.19 7.88
C HIS A 183 -2.97 3.71 8.19
N SER A 184 -3.49 2.91 7.24
CA SER A 184 -3.67 1.47 7.41
C SER A 184 -2.34 0.72 7.48
N LYS A 185 -1.26 1.32 6.97
CA LYS A 185 0.09 0.74 6.98
C LYS A 185 0.84 0.97 8.29
N GLY A 186 0.23 1.64 9.27
CA GLY A 186 0.83 1.93 10.57
C GLY A 186 1.72 3.17 10.57
N ALA A 187 1.83 3.82 11.74
CA ALA A 187 2.52 5.09 11.90
C ALA A 187 4.01 5.01 11.55
N ASP A 188 4.68 3.91 11.85
CA ASP A 188 6.13 3.75 11.63
C ASP A 188 6.49 3.70 10.14
N ASN A 189 5.66 3.05 9.32
CA ASN A 189 5.86 3.04 7.87
C ASN A 189 5.69 4.45 7.27
N ILE A 190 4.71 5.22 7.77
CA ILE A 190 4.51 6.59 7.32
C ILE A 190 5.66 7.50 7.77
N LYS A 191 6.19 7.31 8.99
CA LYS A 191 7.37 8.03 9.49
C LYS A 191 8.59 7.80 8.60
N ARG A 192 8.82 6.56 8.15
CA ARG A 192 9.90 6.25 7.20
C ARG A 192 9.70 6.95 5.85
N LEU A 193 8.47 7.02 5.34
CA LEU A 193 8.17 7.78 4.11
C LEU A 193 8.40 9.28 4.29
N ALA A 194 8.20 9.82 5.50
CA ALA A 194 8.45 11.23 5.80
C ALA A 194 9.94 11.63 5.65
N GLU A 195 10.85 10.67 5.73
CA GLU A 195 12.29 10.85 5.56
C GLU A 195 12.73 10.93 4.10
N ALA A 196 11.84 10.57 3.15
CA ALA A 196 12.13 10.62 1.73
C ALA A 196 12.51 12.04 1.29
N ALA A 197 13.70 12.13 0.70
CA ALA A 197 14.31 13.36 0.22
C ALA A 197 14.37 13.42 -1.31
N LYS A 198 14.47 12.26 -1.98
CA LYS A 198 14.62 12.18 -3.43
C LYS A 198 13.99 10.93 -4.05
N LEU A 199 13.70 11.03 -5.34
CA LEU A 199 13.30 9.93 -6.21
C LEU A 199 14.52 9.45 -7.02
N ILE A 200 14.80 8.16 -7.01
CA ILE A 200 15.89 7.54 -7.77
C ILE A 200 15.28 6.62 -8.83
N VAL A 201 15.48 6.91 -10.11
CA VAL A 201 15.10 5.99 -11.20
C VAL A 201 16.20 4.94 -11.38
N VAL A 202 15.83 3.67 -11.37
CA VAL A 202 16.76 2.54 -11.42
C VAL A 202 16.41 1.58 -12.55
N CYS A 203 17.35 0.71 -12.93
CA CYS A 203 17.03 -0.37 -13.86
C CYS A 203 16.33 -1.54 -13.15
N GLN A 204 15.72 -2.42 -13.93
CA GLN A 204 15.03 -3.60 -13.39
C GLN A 204 15.95 -4.50 -12.54
N GLN A 205 17.23 -4.62 -12.91
CA GLN A 205 18.17 -5.46 -12.18
C GLN A 205 18.50 -4.90 -10.79
N GLU A 206 18.73 -3.59 -10.69
CA GLU A 206 18.96 -2.91 -9.41
C GLU A 206 17.73 -3.00 -8.50
N TYR A 207 16.54 -2.78 -9.07
CA TYR A 207 15.27 -2.98 -8.37
C TYR A 207 15.15 -4.40 -7.79
N ARG A 208 15.43 -5.43 -8.60
CA ARG A 208 15.39 -6.83 -8.13
C ARG A 208 16.45 -7.13 -7.06
N GLN A 209 17.65 -6.58 -7.19
CA GLN A 209 18.73 -6.79 -6.22
C GLN A 209 18.41 -6.19 -4.86
N GLN A 210 17.86 -4.98 -4.83
CA GLN A 210 17.46 -4.32 -3.59
C GLN A 210 16.40 -5.15 -2.85
N ARG A 211 15.42 -5.70 -3.58
CA ARG A 211 14.42 -6.60 -3.02
C ARG A 211 14.99 -7.88 -2.44
N LEU A 212 15.97 -8.50 -3.11
CA LEU A 212 16.63 -9.71 -2.61
C LEU A 212 17.42 -9.45 -1.32
N LEU A 213 18.01 -8.26 -1.18
CA LEU A 213 18.72 -7.86 0.05
C LEU A 213 17.76 -7.58 1.21
N ALA A 214 16.59 -7.01 0.94
CA ALA A 214 15.54 -6.78 1.94
C ALA A 214 14.91 -8.09 2.46
N GLU A 215 14.84 -9.12 1.61
CA GLU A 215 14.29 -10.44 1.97
C GLU A 215 15.30 -11.38 2.66
N GLY A 216 16.57 -10.98 2.79
CA GLY A 216 17.56 -11.66 3.62
C GLY A 216 17.96 -13.06 3.14
N GLU A 217 18.48 -13.20 1.91
CA GLU A 217 19.42 -14.28 1.54
C GLU A 217 20.12 -14.04 0.18
N VAL A 218 21.44 -14.26 0.11
CA VAL A 218 22.31 -14.30 -1.10
C VAL A 218 23.45 -15.31 -0.82
N PRO A 219 24.11 -16.04 -1.78
CA PRO A 219 23.80 -16.41 -3.18
C PRO A 219 24.08 -17.89 -3.55
N ALA A 220 23.75 -18.30 -4.78
CA ALA A 220 24.71 -19.06 -5.61
C ALA A 220 24.50 -18.80 -7.11
N ALA A 221 25.62 -18.58 -7.81
CA ALA A 221 25.70 -18.29 -9.23
C ALA A 221 25.02 -19.35 -10.11
N ALA A 222 24.19 -18.91 -11.05
CA ALA A 222 23.97 -19.61 -12.30
C ALA A 222 24.26 -18.62 -13.43
N ALA A 223 25.29 -18.92 -14.21
CA ALA A 223 25.61 -18.19 -15.43
C ALA A 223 24.37 -18.18 -16.33
N VAL A 224 23.90 -16.99 -16.72
CA VAL A 224 22.94 -16.87 -17.83
C VAL A 224 23.74 -16.46 -19.05
N ASP A 225 23.82 -17.43 -19.95
CA ASP A 225 24.37 -17.35 -21.29
C ASP A 225 23.72 -16.22 -22.09
N THR A 226 24.55 -15.39 -22.70
CA THR A 226 24.15 -14.36 -23.64
C THR A 226 23.85 -15.03 -24.97
N ASN A 227 22.57 -15.31 -25.28
CA ASN A 227 22.03 -15.19 -26.65
C ASN A 227 20.53 -15.54 -26.77
N ALA A 228 19.82 -14.59 -27.40
CA ALA A 228 18.72 -14.74 -28.34
C ALA A 228 17.37 -15.32 -27.89
N GLY A 229 16.41 -14.39 -27.75
CA GLY A 229 14.99 -14.57 -28.02
C GLY A 229 14.32 -13.18 -28.04
N GLU A 230 13.70 -12.79 -29.15
CA GLU A 230 13.00 -11.50 -29.31
C GLU A 230 11.99 -11.27 -28.17
N PRO A 231 11.86 -10.04 -27.63
CA PRO A 231 10.80 -9.76 -26.67
C PRO A 231 9.46 -9.67 -27.43
N GLU A 232 8.54 -10.60 -27.14
CA GLU A 232 7.13 -10.42 -27.44
C GLU A 232 6.61 -9.19 -26.66
N GLN A 233 5.91 -8.31 -27.38
CA GLN A 233 5.28 -7.09 -26.86
C GLN A 233 4.26 -7.43 -25.75
N GLU A 234 4.54 -7.00 -24.52
CA GLU A 234 3.53 -6.87 -23.47
C GLU A 234 2.91 -5.46 -23.54
N ALA A 235 1.58 -5.39 -23.49
CA ALA A 235 0.86 -4.13 -23.54
C ALA A 235 0.99 -3.39 -22.20
N ALA A 236 1.22 -2.08 -22.30
CA ALA A 236 1.28 -1.19 -21.16
C ALA A 236 -0.10 -1.07 -20.50
N TYR A 237 -0.14 -1.20 -19.17
CA TYR A 237 -1.31 -0.89 -18.35
C TYR A 237 -1.62 0.62 -18.45
N THR A 238 -2.62 0.97 -19.26
CA THR A 238 -3.19 2.32 -19.34
C THR A 238 -4.31 2.43 -18.33
N GLY A 239 -4.05 3.10 -17.20
CA GLY A 239 -5.05 3.44 -16.19
C GLY A 239 -6.07 4.47 -16.69
N GLU A 240 -6.92 4.06 -17.64
CA GLU A 240 -8.21 4.70 -17.86
C GLU A 240 -9.26 3.98 -16.99
N GLU A 241 -10.15 4.75 -16.37
CA GLU A 241 -11.41 4.24 -15.83
C GLU A 241 -12.22 3.61 -16.98
N SER A 242 -11.93 2.35 -17.30
CA SER A 242 -12.77 1.58 -18.19
C SER A 242 -13.96 1.09 -17.38
N THR A 243 -15.05 1.85 -17.49
CA THR A 243 -16.40 1.30 -17.39
C THR A 243 -16.60 0.29 -18.52
N GLY A 244 -15.94 -0.86 -18.41
CA GLY A 244 -15.80 -1.83 -19.49
C GLY A 244 -15.72 -3.24 -18.92
N SER A 245 -16.87 -3.75 -18.45
CA SER A 245 -17.09 -5.18 -18.31
C SER A 245 -16.76 -5.86 -19.64
N SER A 246 -15.62 -6.53 -19.77
CA SER A 246 -15.42 -7.48 -20.87
C SER A 246 -16.28 -8.71 -20.58
N GLU A 247 -17.52 -8.68 -21.05
CA GLU A 247 -18.34 -9.87 -21.24
C GLU A 247 -17.67 -10.76 -22.30
N GLY A 248 -16.69 -11.58 -21.89
CA GLY A 248 -16.01 -12.48 -22.80
C GLY A 248 -15.27 -13.59 -22.06
N GLU A 249 -15.47 -14.83 -22.52
CA GLU A 249 -14.59 -15.96 -22.15
C GLU A 249 -13.19 -15.68 -22.71
N LEU A 250 -12.16 -15.75 -21.86
CA LEU A 250 -10.77 -15.53 -22.25
C LEU A 250 -10.00 -16.83 -22.09
N THR A 251 -9.08 -17.13 -23.00
CA THR A 251 -8.31 -18.39 -22.97
C THR A 251 -6.82 -18.10 -23.00
N ALA A 252 -6.09 -18.66 -22.04
CA ALA A 252 -4.64 -18.64 -21.95
C ALA A 252 -4.14 -19.99 -21.42
N ASP A 253 -2.95 -20.43 -21.85
CA ASP A 253 -2.37 -21.73 -21.49
C ASP A 253 -3.30 -22.95 -21.73
N GLY A 254 -4.23 -22.84 -22.69
CA GLY A 254 -5.23 -23.88 -22.96
C GLY A 254 -6.34 -23.98 -21.90
N VAL A 255 -6.46 -22.99 -21.01
CA VAL A 255 -7.51 -22.88 -19.99
C VAL A 255 -8.43 -21.72 -20.33
N THR A 256 -9.74 -21.97 -20.32
CA THR A 256 -10.76 -20.93 -20.51
C THR A 256 -11.23 -20.38 -19.17
N PHE A 257 -11.10 -19.05 -19.02
CA PHE A 257 -11.55 -18.25 -17.90
C PHE A 257 -12.88 -17.60 -18.24
N LYS A 258 -13.91 -17.87 -17.42
CA LYS A 258 -15.26 -17.37 -17.60
C LYS A 258 -15.85 -16.92 -16.28
N LYS A 259 -16.55 -15.78 -16.29
CA LYS A 259 -17.31 -15.30 -15.14
C LYS A 259 -18.28 -16.37 -14.62
N GLY A 260 -18.28 -16.59 -13.31
CA GLY A 260 -19.07 -17.61 -12.62
C GLY A 260 -18.45 -19.01 -12.57
N ALA A 261 -17.32 -19.25 -13.26
CA ALA A 261 -16.60 -20.52 -13.13
C ALA A 261 -15.88 -20.63 -11.76
N PRO A 262 -15.70 -21.84 -11.20
CA PRO A 262 -14.99 -22.02 -9.94
C PRO A 262 -13.53 -21.55 -10.04
N LEU A 263 -13.16 -20.54 -9.25
CA LEU A 263 -11.90 -19.80 -9.38
C LEU A 263 -10.68 -20.70 -9.14
N ALA A 264 -10.56 -21.27 -7.94
CA ALA A 264 -9.41 -22.10 -7.57
C ALA A 264 -9.26 -23.35 -8.46
N ALA A 265 -10.38 -23.99 -8.84
CA ALA A 265 -10.34 -25.17 -9.70
C ALA A 265 -9.96 -24.83 -11.16
N THR A 266 -10.25 -23.61 -11.62
CA THR A 266 -9.85 -23.14 -12.95
C THR A 266 -8.36 -22.78 -12.96
N LEU A 267 -7.89 -22.04 -11.95
CA LEU A 267 -6.48 -21.67 -11.82
C LEU A 267 -5.56 -22.90 -11.69
N ARG A 268 -5.94 -23.96 -10.96
CA ARG A 268 -5.14 -25.19 -10.88
C ARG A 268 -4.89 -25.90 -12.22
N LYS A 269 -5.63 -25.57 -13.28
CA LYS A 269 -5.41 -26.12 -14.63
C LYS A 269 -4.36 -25.35 -15.42
N ALA A 270 -4.03 -24.12 -15.02
CA ALA A 270 -3.02 -23.29 -15.67
C ALA A 270 -1.61 -23.73 -15.25
N LYS A 271 -0.63 -23.53 -16.14
CA LYS A 271 0.75 -24.00 -15.93
C LYS A 271 1.67 -22.90 -15.43
N HIS A 272 1.44 -21.65 -15.83
CA HIS A 272 2.31 -20.52 -15.53
C HIS A 272 1.52 -19.37 -14.91
N ILE A 273 1.10 -19.55 -13.65
CA ILE A 273 0.48 -18.48 -12.88
C ILE A 273 1.57 -17.65 -12.22
N THR A 274 1.60 -16.35 -12.49
CA THR A 274 2.23 -15.37 -11.61
C THR A 274 1.17 -14.59 -10.84
N TRP A 275 1.56 -14.03 -9.72
CA TRP A 275 0.64 -13.38 -8.80
C TRP A 275 1.10 -11.97 -8.57
N ASP A 276 0.24 -11.03 -8.83
CA ASP A 276 0.46 -9.63 -8.52
C ASP A 276 -0.56 -9.21 -7.46
N TYR A 277 -0.26 -8.17 -6.71
CA TYR A 277 -1.21 -7.53 -5.82
C TYR A 277 -1.38 -6.08 -6.24
N ASN A 278 -2.61 -5.61 -6.16
CA ASN A 278 -2.97 -4.21 -6.31
C ASN A 278 -4.02 -3.87 -5.26
N ALA A 279 -3.78 -2.86 -4.43
CA ALA A 279 -4.71 -2.47 -3.36
C ALA A 279 -6.11 -2.10 -3.85
N ASP A 280 -6.27 -1.68 -5.11
CA ASP A 280 -7.56 -1.35 -5.72
C ASP A 280 -8.32 -2.59 -6.24
N PHE A 281 -7.61 -3.68 -6.56
CA PHE A 281 -8.19 -4.89 -7.17
C PHE A 281 -8.09 -6.15 -6.29
N GLY A 282 -7.23 -6.14 -5.27
CA GLY A 282 -6.83 -7.31 -4.50
C GLY A 282 -5.70 -8.09 -5.18
N VAL A 283 -5.79 -9.42 -5.17
CA VAL A 283 -4.78 -10.28 -5.79
C VAL A 283 -5.14 -10.53 -7.26
N CYS A 284 -4.17 -10.37 -8.16
CA CYS A 284 -4.31 -10.65 -9.57
C CYS A 284 -3.53 -11.92 -9.93
N ALA A 285 -4.23 -12.92 -10.47
CA ALA A 285 -3.59 -14.09 -11.08
C ALA A 285 -3.36 -13.82 -12.57
N MET A 286 -2.09 -13.84 -12.97
CA MET A 286 -1.68 -13.60 -14.35
C MET A 286 -1.40 -14.94 -15.02
N VAL A 287 -2.09 -15.22 -16.13
CA VAL A 287 -1.92 -16.45 -16.92
C VAL A 287 -1.81 -16.05 -18.39
N GLY A 288 -0.59 -16.06 -18.92
CA GLY A 288 -0.32 -15.54 -20.26
C GLY A 288 -0.84 -14.11 -20.41
N ASN A 289 -1.75 -13.88 -21.35
CA ASN A 289 -2.39 -12.58 -21.60
C ASN A 289 -3.73 -12.39 -20.85
N VAL A 290 -3.98 -13.16 -19.80
CA VAL A 290 -5.23 -13.09 -19.02
C VAL A 290 -4.92 -12.73 -17.58
N MET A 291 -5.57 -11.68 -17.08
CA MET A 291 -5.60 -11.32 -15.67
C MET A 291 -6.92 -11.78 -15.05
N VAL A 292 -6.86 -12.50 -13.94
CA VAL A 292 -8.02 -12.87 -13.12
C VAL A 292 -7.92 -12.16 -11.79
N VAL A 293 -8.91 -11.33 -11.47
CA VAL A 293 -8.95 -10.56 -10.22
C VAL A 293 -9.57 -11.40 -9.11
N ILE A 294 -8.96 -11.36 -7.92
CA ILE A 294 -9.32 -12.13 -6.72
C ILE A 294 -9.57 -11.15 -5.58
N ASP A 295 -10.81 -11.11 -5.14
CA ASP A 295 -11.26 -10.23 -4.05
C ASP A 295 -10.71 -10.73 -2.71
N GLU A 296 -9.89 -9.90 -2.06
CA GLU A 296 -9.24 -10.23 -0.79
C GLU A 296 -10.23 -10.38 0.38
N ALA A 297 -11.35 -9.67 0.35
CA ALA A 297 -12.34 -9.69 1.43
C ALA A 297 -13.17 -10.98 1.36
N GLU A 298 -13.59 -11.36 0.15
CA GLU A 298 -14.59 -12.39 -0.07
C GLU A 298 -14.00 -13.74 -0.49
N ASP A 299 -12.97 -13.76 -1.35
CA ASP A 299 -12.56 -14.98 -2.05
C ASP A 299 -11.37 -15.69 -1.38
N LEU A 300 -10.68 -15.07 -0.42
CA LEU A 300 -9.51 -15.64 0.27
C LEU A 300 -9.84 -16.38 1.57
N THR A 301 -9.09 -17.45 1.82
CA THR A 301 -9.00 -18.14 3.12
C THR A 301 -8.34 -17.26 4.18
N ASP A 302 -8.43 -17.64 5.46
CA ASP A 302 -7.79 -16.87 6.55
C ASP A 302 -6.27 -16.81 6.37
N GLU A 303 -5.64 -17.87 5.89
CA GLU A 303 -4.22 -17.89 5.52
C GLU A 303 -3.91 -16.96 4.35
N GLY A 304 -4.76 -16.95 3.31
CA GLY A 304 -4.63 -16.01 2.20
C GLY A 304 -4.69 -14.56 2.63
N LYS A 305 -5.63 -14.23 3.53
CA LYS A 305 -5.76 -12.89 4.11
C LYS A 305 -4.56 -12.47 4.94
N LYS A 306 -3.91 -13.40 5.66
CA LYS A 306 -2.66 -13.12 6.37
C LYS A 306 -1.52 -12.80 5.40
N VAL A 307 -1.45 -13.52 4.28
CA VAL A 307 -0.43 -13.28 3.26
C VAL A 307 -0.66 -11.92 2.59
N THR A 308 -1.89 -11.57 2.22
CA THR A 308 -2.15 -10.26 1.60
C THR A 308 -1.98 -9.11 2.60
N ALA A 309 -2.40 -9.28 3.85
CA ALA A 309 -2.20 -8.26 4.89
C ALA A 309 -0.71 -8.00 5.22
N ALA A 310 0.19 -8.94 4.88
CA ALA A 310 1.63 -8.76 5.03
C ALA A 310 2.27 -7.99 3.86
N ILE A 311 1.55 -7.76 2.76
CA ILE A 311 2.05 -6.99 1.62
C ILE A 311 2.02 -5.51 1.96
N THR A 312 3.18 -4.87 1.91
CA THR A 312 3.35 -3.46 2.29
C THR A 312 3.26 -2.49 1.10
N SER A 313 3.43 -2.98 -0.13
CA SER A 313 3.30 -2.18 -1.37
C SER A 313 1.85 -2.16 -1.87
N ASP A 314 1.43 -1.04 -2.47
CA ASP A 314 0.08 -0.94 -3.07
C ASP A 314 -0.02 -1.65 -4.41
N ILE A 315 1.11 -1.78 -5.12
CA ILE A 315 1.24 -2.62 -6.30
C ILE A 315 2.48 -3.47 -6.09
N GLU A 316 2.30 -4.78 -6.02
CA GLU A 316 3.35 -5.73 -5.70
C GLU A 316 3.32 -6.84 -6.75
N PRO A 317 4.13 -6.75 -7.82
CA PRO A 317 4.19 -7.81 -8.80
C PRO A 317 4.99 -9.00 -8.26
N GLY A 318 4.60 -10.22 -8.64
CA GLY A 318 5.31 -11.45 -8.27
C GLY A 318 5.23 -11.83 -6.80
N ILE A 319 4.12 -11.53 -6.10
CA ILE A 319 3.91 -11.94 -4.71
C ILE A 319 4.00 -13.46 -4.56
N LYS A 320 4.52 -13.91 -3.41
CA LYS A 320 4.52 -15.33 -3.02
C LYS A 320 3.11 -15.75 -2.59
N PHE A 321 2.25 -15.99 -3.58
CA PHE A 321 0.86 -16.40 -3.39
C PHE A 321 0.60 -17.80 -3.96
N SER A 322 -0.47 -18.45 -3.50
CA SER A 322 -0.83 -19.81 -3.91
C SER A 322 -2.33 -19.90 -4.17
N VAL A 323 -2.71 -20.78 -5.11
CA VAL A 323 -4.12 -21.12 -5.35
C VAL A 323 -4.78 -21.70 -4.10
N ASP A 324 -4.02 -22.31 -3.20
CA ASP A 324 -4.55 -22.90 -1.96
C ASP A 324 -5.01 -21.85 -0.94
N TYR A 325 -4.63 -20.58 -1.15
CA TYR A 325 -5.11 -19.46 -0.35
C TYR A 325 -6.50 -18.97 -0.76
N ILE A 326 -7.04 -19.48 -1.86
CA ILE A 326 -8.36 -19.12 -2.39
C ILE A 326 -9.40 -20.10 -1.85
N LYS A 327 -10.54 -19.58 -1.37
CA LYS A 327 -11.66 -20.40 -0.90
C LYS A 327 -12.16 -21.32 -2.01
N PRO A 328 -12.48 -22.60 -1.71
CA PRO A 328 -13.05 -23.52 -2.69
C PRO A 328 -14.38 -23.05 -3.32
N THR A 329 -15.11 -22.16 -2.63
CA THR A 329 -16.39 -21.60 -3.08
C THR A 329 -16.25 -20.34 -3.94
N ALA A 330 -15.05 -19.80 -4.10
CA ALA A 330 -14.83 -18.60 -4.90
C ALA A 330 -15.09 -18.85 -6.38
N VAL A 331 -15.60 -17.83 -7.07
CA VAL A 331 -15.91 -17.86 -8.50
C VAL A 331 -15.24 -16.69 -9.21
N ILE A 332 -14.91 -16.86 -10.49
CA ILE A 332 -14.34 -15.78 -11.31
C ILE A 332 -15.40 -14.68 -11.45
N ARG A 333 -15.11 -13.47 -10.95
CA ARG A 333 -16.01 -12.31 -11.06
C ARG A 333 -15.59 -11.34 -12.15
N GLN A 334 -14.28 -11.20 -12.31
CA GLN A 334 -13.64 -10.29 -13.24
C GLN A 334 -12.45 -11.00 -13.87
N VAL A 335 -12.38 -10.88 -15.18
CA VAL A 335 -11.30 -11.40 -16.01
C VAL A 335 -11.05 -10.37 -17.10
N GLU A 336 -9.78 -10.07 -17.34
CA GLU A 336 -9.36 -9.05 -18.28
C GLU A 336 -8.29 -9.61 -19.20
N LYS A 337 -8.27 -9.08 -20.42
CA LYS A 337 -7.21 -9.37 -21.37
C LYS A 337 -6.12 -8.33 -21.19
N MET A 338 -4.90 -8.79 -20.94
CA MET A 338 -3.68 -8.00 -20.91
C MET A 338 -3.17 -7.75 -22.34
#